data_AF-A0A820MQK4-F1
#
_entry.id   AF-A0A820MQK4-F1
#
_cell.length_a   1.000
_cell.length_b   1.000
_cell.length_c   1.000
_cell.angle_alpha   90.00
_cell.angle_beta   90.00
_cell.angle_gamma   90.00
#
_symmetry.space_group_name_H-M   'P 1'
#
loop_
_entity.id
_entity.type
_entity.pdbx_description
1 polymer ?
#
loop_
_entity_poly.entity_id
_entity_poly.type
_entity_poly.pdbx_seq_one_letter_code
_entity_poly.pdbx_strand_id
1 'polypeptide(L)'
;MGSNYKAKLGIDADQSFTGEWTLIELTRTCPFKIIATGGIHSSALSVDGRVFTWGCGSDGRLGHSEAQGHRYLYKEHEPRPIDALTKQQVISVATSYYHMAAIVAQ
;
A
#
# COMPACT_ATOMS: atom_id res chain seq x y z
N MET A 1 11.73 9.22 1.46
CA MET A 1 11.76 10.67 1.72
C MET A 1 10.50 11.35 1.20
N GLY A 2 10.22 12.56 1.69
CA GLY A 2 9.09 13.38 1.29
C GLY A 2 7.99 13.44 2.35
N SER A 3 6.78 13.79 1.91
CA SER A 3 5.61 13.92 2.77
C SER A 3 5.00 12.56 3.12
N ASN A 4 4.84 12.29 4.42
CA ASN A 4 4.06 11.17 4.94
C ASN A 4 2.58 11.54 5.17
N TYR A 5 2.07 12.58 4.48
CA TYR A 5 0.64 12.90 4.52
C TYR A 5 -0.17 11.66 4.12
N LYS A 6 -1.16 11.31 4.95
CA LYS A 6 -1.97 10.08 4.83
C LYS A 6 -1.15 8.78 4.95
N ALA A 7 0.03 8.81 5.57
CA ALA A 7 0.90 7.67 5.80
C ALA A 7 1.42 6.95 4.53
N LYS A 8 1.39 7.63 3.38
CA LYS A 8 1.78 7.06 2.07
C LYS A 8 3.25 6.65 1.94
N LEU A 9 4.11 7.05 2.89
CA LEU A 9 5.50 6.59 2.92
C LEU A 9 5.66 5.24 3.62
N GLY A 10 4.65 4.75 4.35
CA GLY A 10 4.75 3.45 5.02
C GLY A 10 5.75 3.45 6.18
N ILE A 11 5.94 4.61 6.82
CA ILE A 11 6.82 4.83 7.96
C ILE A 11 5.97 5.25 9.17
N ASP A 12 6.60 5.30 10.35
CA ASP A 12 6.03 5.71 11.63
C ASP A 12 4.95 6.80 11.49
N ALA A 13 3.79 6.54 12.11
CA ALA A 13 2.61 7.39 12.11
C ALA A 13 2.88 8.81 12.62
N ASP A 14 3.83 8.96 13.55
CA ASP A 14 4.17 10.23 14.16
C ASP A 14 5.09 11.09 13.28
N GLN A 15 5.71 10.48 12.25
CA GLN A 15 6.55 11.20 11.30
C GLN A 15 5.71 11.69 10.12
N SER A 16 5.48 13.00 10.04
CA SER A 16 4.72 13.63 8.93
C SER A 16 5.56 13.86 7.66
N PHE A 17 6.88 13.82 7.77
CA PHE A 17 7.84 14.06 6.70
C PHE A 17 9.18 13.40 7.04
N THR A 18 9.93 12.97 6.02
CA THR A 18 11.33 12.58 6.17
C THR A 18 12.17 13.14 5.03
N GLY A 19 13.24 13.87 5.36
CA GLY A 19 14.20 14.38 4.38
C GLY A 19 15.20 13.32 3.92
N GLU A 20 15.32 12.23 4.68
CA GLU A 20 16.30 11.19 4.47
C GLU A 20 15.68 9.94 3.83
N TRP A 21 16.54 9.07 3.32
CA TRP A 21 16.14 7.73 2.90
C TRP A 21 15.79 6.89 4.12
N THR A 22 14.49 6.67 4.34
CA THR A 22 13.97 5.84 5.45
C THR A 22 13.60 4.46 4.94
N LEU A 23 14.05 3.43 5.65
CA LEU A 23 13.71 2.03 5.38
C LEU A 23 12.30 1.72 5.91
N ILE A 24 11.51 0.99 5.12
CA ILE A 24 10.23 0.40 5.56
C ILE A 24 10.50 -1.03 6.01
N GLU A 25 10.14 -1.40 7.23
CA GLU A 25 10.55 -2.70 7.82
C GLU A 25 10.04 -3.92 7.03
N LEU A 26 8.90 -3.81 6.33
CA LEU A 26 8.35 -4.91 5.53
C LEU A 26 9.29 -5.42 4.43
N THR A 27 10.22 -4.61 3.94
CA THR A 27 11.21 -5.07 2.97
C THR A 27 12.24 -6.04 3.56
N ARG A 28 12.29 -6.22 4.88
CA ARG A 28 13.22 -7.15 5.55
C ARG A 28 12.74 -8.60 5.52
N THR A 29 11.44 -8.83 5.39
CA THR A 29 10.84 -10.17 5.52
C THR A 29 10.31 -10.73 4.21
N CYS A 30 10.15 -9.90 3.18
CA CYS A 30 9.71 -10.34 1.87
C CYS A 30 10.36 -9.53 0.73
N PRO A 31 10.88 -10.19 -0.33
CA PRO A 31 11.44 -9.50 -1.48
C PRO A 31 10.32 -8.92 -2.36
N PHE A 32 10.51 -7.69 -2.82
CA PHE A 32 9.58 -6.98 -3.68
C PHE A 32 10.13 -6.80 -5.09
N LYS A 33 9.24 -6.86 -6.08
CA LYS A 33 9.59 -6.68 -7.50
C LYS A 33 8.99 -5.42 -8.12
N ILE A 34 7.85 -4.94 -7.63
CA ILE A 34 7.18 -3.75 -8.17
C ILE A 34 6.71 -2.87 -7.01
N ILE A 35 6.87 -1.57 -7.18
CA ILE A 35 6.23 -0.52 -6.38
C ILE A 35 5.36 0.33 -7.30
N ALA A 36 4.17 0.69 -6.87
CA ALA A 36 3.31 1.65 -7.56
C ALA A 36 2.82 2.69 -6.57
N THR A 37 3.06 3.96 -6.89
CA THR A 37 2.70 5.08 -6.03
C THR A 37 1.56 5.86 -6.65
N GLY A 38 0.53 6.14 -5.85
CA GLY A 38 -0.52 7.09 -6.16
C GLY A 38 -0.22 8.45 -5.52
N GLY A 39 -1.19 9.37 -5.58
CA GLY A 39 -1.04 10.68 -4.93
C GLY A 39 -1.03 10.62 -3.40
N ILE A 40 -1.85 9.72 -2.82
CA ILE A 40 -2.06 9.63 -1.37
C ILE A 40 -2.02 8.21 -0.80
N HIS A 41 -1.66 7.22 -1.60
CA HIS A 41 -1.48 5.83 -1.17
C HIS A 41 -0.46 5.16 -2.08
N SER A 42 0.05 4.02 -1.63
CA SER A 42 1.10 3.28 -2.29
C SER A 42 0.75 1.80 -2.26
N SER A 43 1.27 1.07 -3.24
CA SER A 43 1.19 -0.38 -3.29
C SER A 43 2.54 -0.99 -3.67
N ALA A 44 2.73 -2.24 -3.27
CA ALA A 44 3.88 -3.04 -3.63
C ALA A 44 3.47 -4.47 -3.94
N LEU A 45 4.17 -5.09 -4.89
CA LEU A 45 4.00 -6.48 -5.28
C LEU A 45 5.27 -7.25 -4.94
N SER A 46 5.13 -8.24 -4.07
CA SER A 46 6.20 -9.15 -3.72
C SER A 46 6.54 -10.10 -4.86
N VAL A 47 7.72 -10.73 -4.79
CA VAL A 47 8.15 -11.75 -5.77
C VAL A 47 7.18 -12.93 -5.79
N ASP A 48 6.63 -13.32 -4.63
CA ASP A 48 5.68 -14.43 -4.47
C ASP A 48 4.22 -14.08 -4.82
N GLY A 49 3.96 -12.88 -5.37
CA GLY A 49 2.64 -12.52 -5.90
C GLY A 49 1.69 -11.90 -4.89
N ARG A 50 2.13 -11.62 -3.65
CA ARG A 50 1.34 -10.89 -2.64
C ARG A 50 1.35 -9.39 -2.90
N VAL A 51 0.20 -8.77 -2.73
CA VAL A 51 0.02 -7.32 -2.86
C VAL A 51 -0.09 -6.71 -1.47
N PHE A 52 0.66 -5.63 -1.26
CA PHE A 52 0.64 -4.83 -0.05
C PHE A 52 0.21 -3.41 -0.39
N THR A 53 -0.58 -2.80 0.49
CA THR A 53 -1.13 -1.46 0.32
C THR A 53 -1.04 -0.68 1.62
N TRP A 54 -0.76 0.61 1.50
CA TRP A 54 -0.73 1.54 2.62
C TRP A 54 -1.03 2.96 2.17
N GLY A 55 -1.28 3.84 3.14
CA GLY A 55 -1.63 5.23 2.92
C GLY A 55 -3.13 5.49 3.12
N CYS A 56 -3.72 6.37 2.32
CA CYS A 56 -5.15 6.71 2.40
C CYS A 56 -6.04 5.55 1.93
N GLY A 57 -6.94 5.07 2.79
CA GLY A 57 -7.90 4.01 2.49
C GLY A 57 -9.33 4.45 2.23
N SER A 58 -9.57 5.76 2.07
CA SER A 58 -10.87 6.29 1.68
C SER A 58 -11.43 5.59 0.44
N ASP A 59 -12.75 5.40 0.42
CA ASP A 59 -13.47 4.72 -0.67
C ASP A 59 -13.03 3.25 -0.92
N GLY A 60 -12.33 2.62 0.02
CA GLY A 60 -11.90 1.23 -0.08
C GLY A 60 -10.72 0.99 -1.02
N ARG A 61 -9.99 2.04 -1.42
CA ARG A 61 -8.94 1.97 -2.45
C ARG A 61 -7.73 1.08 -2.11
N LEU A 62 -7.55 0.71 -0.84
CA LEU A 62 -6.51 -0.22 -0.41
C LEU A 62 -6.95 -1.69 -0.53
N GLY A 63 -8.23 -1.97 -0.75
CA GLY A 63 -8.73 -3.36 -0.85
C GLY A 63 -8.85 -4.10 0.49
N HIS A 64 -8.81 -3.39 1.62
CA HIS A 64 -9.05 -3.96 2.95
C HIS A 64 -10.54 -3.90 3.34
N SER A 65 -11.05 -4.94 4.00
CA SER A 65 -12.46 -5.07 4.41
C SER A 65 -12.90 -4.01 5.44
N GLU A 66 -11.96 -3.52 6.25
CA GLU A 66 -12.19 -2.58 7.35
C GLU A 66 -12.46 -1.13 6.90
N ALA A 67 -12.41 -0.86 5.59
CA ALA A 67 -12.90 0.39 5.02
C ALA A 67 -14.43 0.59 5.21
N GLN A 68 -15.17 -0.49 5.54
CA GLN A 68 -16.60 -0.45 5.82
C GLN A 68 -16.89 0.22 7.17
N GLY A 69 -16.91 1.55 7.19
CA GLY A 69 -17.29 2.36 8.35
C GLY A 69 -16.53 3.68 8.50
N HIS A 70 -15.34 3.79 7.89
CA HIS A 70 -14.42 4.92 8.08
C HIS A 70 -14.07 5.62 6.76
N ARG A 71 -15.09 5.96 5.95
CA ARG A 71 -14.95 6.43 4.56
C ARG A 71 -13.93 7.55 4.34
N TYR A 72 -13.69 8.41 5.33
CA TYR A 72 -12.79 9.57 5.21
C TYR A 72 -11.55 9.55 6.11
N LEU A 73 -11.51 8.66 7.10
CA LEU A 73 -10.46 8.66 8.14
C LEU A 73 -9.58 7.42 8.12
N TYR A 74 -9.97 6.38 7.38
CA TYR A 74 -9.18 5.16 7.28
C TYR A 74 -7.85 5.43 6.56
N LYS A 75 -6.75 5.07 7.22
CA LYS A 75 -5.40 5.07 6.68
C LYS A 75 -4.66 3.86 7.24
N GLU A 76 -3.87 3.24 6.39
CA GLU A 76 -2.94 2.19 6.77
C GLU A 76 -1.54 2.81 6.88
N HIS A 77 -0.96 2.72 8.07
CA HIS A 77 0.30 3.38 8.37
C HIS A 77 1.52 2.63 7.83
N GLU A 78 1.39 1.32 7.72
CA GLU A 78 2.42 0.40 7.28
C GLU A 78 1.86 -0.47 6.14
N PRO A 79 2.71 -0.94 5.21
CA PRO A 79 2.26 -1.88 4.17
C PRO A 79 1.54 -3.10 4.75
N ARG A 80 0.26 -3.22 4.44
CA ARG A 80 -0.58 -4.35 4.86
C ARG A 80 -0.90 -5.23 3.65
N PRO A 81 -0.82 -6.56 3.77
CA PRO A 81 -1.23 -7.45 2.68
C PRO A 81 -2.74 -7.34 2.39
N ILE A 82 -3.11 -7.46 1.11
CA ILE A 82 -4.51 -7.56 0.69
C ILE A 82 -4.96 -9.02 0.83
N ASP A 83 -5.68 -9.34 1.91
CA ASP A 83 -6.15 -10.70 2.20
C ASP A 83 -6.96 -11.32 1.06
N ALA A 84 -7.79 -10.51 0.38
CA ALA A 84 -8.61 -10.95 -0.75
C ALA A 84 -7.79 -11.45 -1.96
N LEU A 85 -6.53 -11.06 -2.09
CA LEU A 85 -5.64 -11.46 -3.19
C LEU A 85 -4.62 -12.53 -2.79
N THR A 86 -4.59 -12.98 -1.53
CA THR A 86 -3.60 -13.96 -1.03
C THR A 86 -3.62 -15.31 -1.76
N LYS A 87 -4.75 -15.65 -2.38
CA LYS A 87 -4.93 -16.89 -3.17
C LYS A 87 -4.70 -16.69 -4.67
N GLN A 88 -4.28 -15.51 -5.10
CA GLN A 88 -4.11 -15.15 -6.51
C GLN A 88 -2.63 -14.92 -6.83
N GLN A 89 -2.22 -15.26 -8.05
CA GLN A 89 -0.90 -14.89 -8.55
C GLN A 89 -0.97 -13.51 -9.20
N VAL A 90 -0.74 -12.45 -8.42
CA VAL A 90 -0.68 -11.09 -8.98
C VAL A 90 0.64 -10.88 -9.72
N ILE A 91 0.53 -10.36 -10.94
CA ILE A 91 1.68 -10.13 -11.83
C ILE A 91 1.97 -8.65 -12.08
N SER A 92 0.98 -7.78 -11.88
CA SER A 92 1.14 -6.33 -12.04
C SER A 92 0.16 -5.56 -11.17
N VAL A 93 0.57 -4.35 -10.77
CA VAL A 93 -0.23 -3.41 -9.98
C VAL A 93 -0.11 -1.99 -10.57
N ALA A 94 -1.20 -1.23 -10.52
CA ALA A 94 -1.23 0.18 -10.85
C ALA A 94 -2.02 0.95 -9.80
N THR A 95 -1.53 2.13 -9.42
CA THR A 95 -2.09 2.92 -8.33
C THR A 95 -2.27 4.36 -8.80
N SER A 96 -3.49 4.89 -8.66
CA SER A 96 -3.81 6.28 -9.03
C SER A 96 -4.10 7.12 -7.78
N TYR A 97 -4.71 8.30 -7.95
CA TYR A 97 -5.20 9.05 -6.79
C TYR A 97 -6.36 8.33 -6.09
N TYR A 98 -7.33 7.81 -6.86
CA TYR A 98 -8.64 7.36 -6.34
C TYR A 98 -8.85 5.84 -6.36
N HIS A 99 -8.10 5.12 -7.18
CA HIS A 99 -8.27 3.68 -7.36
C HIS A 99 -6.94 2.97 -7.59
N MET A 100 -6.99 1.66 -7.42
CA MET A 100 -5.91 0.72 -7.71
C MET A 100 -6.45 -0.39 -8.62
N ALA A 101 -5.59 -0.94 -9.47
CA ALA A 101 -5.86 -2.14 -10.24
C ALA A 101 -4.73 -3.17 -10.03
N ALA A 102 -5.09 -4.45 -10.09
CA ALA A 102 -4.16 -5.57 -10.06
C ALA A 102 -4.50 -6.53 -11.20
N ILE A 103 -3.48 -7.09 -11.85
CA ILE A 103 -3.63 -8.13 -12.88
C ILE A 103 -3.17 -9.45 -12.28
N VAL A 104 -3.99 -10.48 -12.42
CA VAL A 104 -3.69 -11.86 -11.99
C VAL A 104 -3.35 -12.72 -13.20
N ALA A 105 -2.43 -13.66 -13.02
CA ALA A 105 -2.23 -14.75 -13.98
C ALA A 105 -3.43 -15.72 -13.92
N GLN A 106 -3.71 -16.40 -15.04
CA GLN A 106 -4.71 -17.47 -15.13
C GLN A 106 -4.12 -18.82 -14.75
#